data_AF-A0A920SW04-F1
#
_entry.id   AF-A0A920SW04-F1
#
_cell.length_a   1.000
_cell.length_b   1.000
_cell.length_c   1.000
_cell.angle_alpha   90.00
_cell.angle_beta   90.00
_cell.angle_gamma   90.00
#
_symmetry.space_group_name_H-M   'P 1'
#
loop_
_entity.id
_entity.type
_entity.pdbx_description
1 polymer ?
#
loop_
_entity_poly.entity_id
_entity_poly.type
_entity_poly.pdbx_seq_one_letter_code
_entity_poly.pdbx_strand_id
1 'polypeptide(L)'
;MSIGTTSSHRRVDSWNVVARLGGSDPVLRDEHVVYIAHVDHFGIGVEVDGGAIYNGAHDNASGTSIVLEIARAFVSLETKPRRSILFLIPTAEEWGLLGSDYFVENPTMPGSSLVASFSLDMPFLFHPLRDIVPYGAEHSTLGSPVRAASEHLGLAIGPDPIPEQVLFIRSDHFSFVRRGIPSLFIKSGFETGNPDLDGGAINTAFRQNLYHTPFDEVDQGFDF
;
A
#
# COMPACT_ATOMS: atom_id res chain seq x y z
N MET A 1 8.24 36.24 28.22
CA MET A 1 8.16 34.78 28.30
C MET A 1 8.83 34.23 27.05
N SER A 2 9.95 33.52 27.17
CA SER A 2 10.64 32.93 26.01
C SER A 2 10.45 31.42 26.02
N ILE A 3 10.03 30.85 24.90
CA ILE A 3 10.05 29.41 24.67
C ILE A 3 11.42 29.08 24.08
N GLY A 4 12.14 28.15 24.71
CA GLY A 4 13.35 27.54 24.15
C GLY A 4 13.06 26.10 23.76
N THR A 5 13.57 25.67 22.62
CA THR A 5 13.53 24.26 22.19
C THR A 5 14.96 23.74 22.03
N THR A 6 15.17 22.47 22.37
CA THR A 6 16.43 21.76 22.13
C THR A 6 16.09 20.57 21.25
N SER A 7 16.81 20.42 20.13
CA SER A 7 16.65 19.26 19.24
C SER A 7 17.92 18.41 19.29
N SER A 8 17.75 17.10 19.32
CA SER A 8 18.82 16.11 19.19
C SER A 8 18.61 15.33 17.90
N HIS A 9 19.68 15.10 17.14
CA HIS A 9 19.64 14.32 15.92
C HIS A 9 20.35 12.99 16.12
N ARG A 10 19.74 11.90 15.62
CA ARG A 10 20.36 10.57 15.54
C ARG A 10 20.22 10.07 14.11
N ARG A 11 21.29 9.48 13.57
CA ARG A 11 21.25 8.78 12.30
C ARG A 11 20.78 7.34 12.52
N VAL A 12 19.86 6.90 11.68
CA VAL A 12 19.37 5.53 11.60
C VAL A 12 19.53 5.08 10.16
N ASP A 13 20.02 3.87 9.96
CA ASP A 13 20.07 3.25 8.64
C ASP A 13 18.93 2.22 8.55
N SER A 14 18.21 2.23 7.43
CA SER A 14 17.17 1.27 7.08
C SER A 14 17.22 1.02 5.57
N TRP A 15 16.69 -0.12 5.12
CA TRP A 15 16.85 -0.58 3.75
C TRP A 15 15.51 -0.90 3.11
N ASN A 16 15.31 -0.40 1.89
CA ASN A 16 14.30 -0.95 1.00
C ASN A 16 14.68 -2.37 0.59
N VAL A 17 13.71 -3.26 0.48
CA VAL A 17 13.89 -4.57 -0.14
C VAL A 17 13.27 -4.55 -1.53
N VAL A 18 14.03 -4.99 -2.53
CA VAL A 18 13.59 -5.05 -3.93
C VAL A 18 13.82 -6.45 -4.46
N ALA A 19 12.74 -7.10 -4.92
CA ALA A 19 12.81 -8.37 -5.63
C ALA A 19 12.26 -8.22 -7.05
N ARG A 20 12.86 -8.94 -8.01
CA ARG A 20 12.45 -8.92 -9.41
C ARG A 20 12.05 -10.31 -9.89
N LEU A 21 10.87 -10.42 -10.50
CA LEU A 21 10.48 -11.55 -11.33
C LEU A 21 10.62 -11.15 -12.81
N GLY A 22 11.50 -11.83 -13.54
CA GLY A 22 11.73 -11.55 -14.96
C GLY A 22 10.55 -11.94 -15.84
N GLY A 23 10.15 -11.03 -16.73
CA GLY A 23 9.10 -11.26 -17.74
C GLY A 23 9.50 -12.25 -18.83
N SER A 24 8.50 -12.85 -19.48
CA SER A 24 8.66 -13.87 -20.53
C SER A 24 8.84 -13.30 -21.95
N ASP A 25 8.40 -12.06 -22.19
CA ASP A 25 8.35 -11.48 -23.53
C ASP A 25 9.66 -10.74 -23.84
N PRO A 26 10.36 -11.03 -24.95
CA PRO A 26 11.67 -10.44 -25.24
C PRO A 26 11.63 -8.92 -25.47
N VAL A 27 10.46 -8.35 -25.80
CA VAL A 27 10.27 -6.91 -26.01
C VAL A 27 9.82 -6.23 -24.72
N LEU A 28 8.91 -6.87 -23.96
CA LEU A 28 8.30 -6.26 -22.77
C LEU A 28 9.01 -6.57 -21.45
N ARG A 29 9.93 -7.55 -21.41
CA ARG A 29 10.58 -7.99 -20.16
C ARG A 29 11.42 -6.90 -19.48
N ASP A 30 11.79 -5.85 -20.19
CA ASP A 30 12.53 -4.73 -19.60
C ASP A 30 11.61 -3.61 -19.10
N GLU A 31 10.29 -3.73 -19.27
CA GLU A 31 9.29 -2.92 -18.56
C GLU A 31 8.93 -3.59 -17.23
N HIS A 32 8.74 -2.76 -16.20
CA HIS A 32 8.53 -3.19 -14.82
C HIS A 32 7.21 -2.65 -14.26
N VAL A 33 6.38 -3.57 -13.80
CA VAL A 33 5.19 -3.27 -12.99
C VAL A 33 5.56 -3.49 -11.53
N VAL A 34 5.32 -2.50 -10.67
CA VAL A 34 5.77 -2.51 -9.28
C VAL A 34 4.61 -2.78 -8.32
N TYR A 35 4.74 -3.78 -7.46
CA TYR A 35 3.87 -3.95 -6.29
C TYR A 35 4.61 -3.43 -5.07
N ILE A 36 3.93 -2.58 -4.28
CA ILE A 36 4.54 -1.81 -3.20
C ILE A 36 3.74 -1.99 -1.92
N ALA A 37 4.43 -2.21 -0.81
CA ALA A 37 3.86 -2.10 0.54
C ALA A 37 5.00 -1.85 1.52
N HIS A 38 4.94 -0.78 2.30
CA HIS A 38 5.96 -0.47 3.29
C HIS A 38 6.01 -1.50 4.42
N VAL A 39 7.20 -1.65 5.01
CA VAL A 39 7.47 -2.60 6.10
C VAL A 39 7.62 -1.92 7.45
N ASP A 40 7.80 -0.60 7.47
CA ASP A 40 7.96 0.11 8.72
C ASP A 40 6.63 0.35 9.43
N HIS A 41 6.76 0.67 10.70
CA HIS A 41 5.74 1.38 11.44
C HIS A 41 6.49 2.26 12.46
N PHE A 42 5.86 2.67 13.56
CA PHE A 42 6.52 3.54 14.55
C PHE A 42 7.51 2.83 15.48
N GLY A 43 7.45 1.50 15.59
CA GLY A 43 8.33 0.74 16.49
C GLY A 43 7.98 1.00 17.96
N ILE A 44 8.87 1.67 18.72
CA ILE A 44 8.59 2.04 20.12
C ILE A 44 8.20 3.52 20.17
N GLY A 45 6.94 3.78 20.53
CA GLY A 45 6.34 5.11 20.54
C GLY A 45 5.94 5.59 21.93
N VAL A 46 4.97 6.51 21.96
CA VAL A 46 4.37 7.00 23.21
C VAL A 46 3.55 5.89 23.83
N GLU A 47 3.65 5.71 25.16
CA GLU A 47 2.84 4.70 25.84
C GLU A 47 1.36 5.11 25.86
N VAL A 48 0.49 4.19 25.46
CA VAL A 48 -0.98 4.31 25.49
C VAL A 48 -1.53 3.09 26.23
N ASP A 49 -2.23 3.32 27.34
CA ASP A 49 -2.80 2.30 28.23
C ASP A 49 -1.85 1.13 28.57
N GLY A 50 -0.57 1.43 28.77
CA GLY A 50 0.46 0.45 29.14
C GLY A 50 1.14 -0.27 27.96
N GLY A 51 0.75 0.02 26.72
CA GLY A 51 1.42 -0.43 25.50
C GLY A 51 2.30 0.67 24.90
N ALA A 52 3.54 0.35 24.52
CA ALA A 52 4.46 1.31 23.88
C ALA A 52 5.02 0.82 22.54
N ILE A 53 4.68 -0.41 22.14
CA ILE A 53 5.10 -1.00 20.86
C ILE A 53 3.96 -0.84 19.87
N TYR A 54 4.26 -0.26 18.72
CA TYR A 54 3.33 -0.03 17.62
C TYR A 54 3.60 -1.11 16.60
N ASN A 55 2.82 -2.20 16.67
CA ASN A 55 3.07 -3.41 15.88
C ASN A 55 2.68 -3.27 14.41
N GLY A 56 1.65 -2.48 14.08
CA GLY A 56 1.33 -2.14 12.70
C GLY A 56 0.79 -3.33 11.91
N ALA A 57 -0.09 -4.14 12.53
CA ALA A 57 -0.63 -5.33 11.89
C ALA A 57 -1.40 -4.99 10.61
N HIS A 58 -2.25 -3.97 10.64
CA HIS A 58 -2.92 -3.46 9.45
C HIS A 58 -2.06 -2.43 8.71
N ASP A 59 -1.36 -1.55 9.43
CA ASP A 59 -0.44 -0.54 8.89
C ASP A 59 1.04 -0.84 9.22
N ASN A 60 1.78 -1.58 8.39
CA ASN A 60 1.35 -2.17 7.13
C ASN A 60 1.84 -3.61 6.92
N ALA A 61 1.90 -4.39 8.01
CA ALA A 61 2.21 -5.82 7.90
C ALA A 61 1.21 -6.54 6.98
N SER A 62 -0.06 -6.12 6.95
CA SER A 62 -1.08 -6.67 6.05
C SER A 62 -0.78 -6.43 4.57
N GLY A 63 -0.41 -5.21 4.16
CA GLY A 63 -0.02 -4.91 2.78
C GLY A 63 1.25 -5.63 2.37
N THR A 64 2.26 -5.66 3.24
CA THR A 64 3.50 -6.41 3.00
C THR A 64 3.22 -7.91 2.82
N SER A 65 2.33 -8.48 3.64
CA SER A 65 1.92 -9.89 3.54
C SER A 65 1.22 -10.17 2.21
N ILE A 66 0.36 -9.27 1.74
CA ILE A 66 -0.29 -9.39 0.43
C ILE A 66 0.75 -9.33 -0.69
N VAL A 67 1.73 -8.42 -0.65
CA VAL A 67 2.78 -8.35 -1.68
C VAL A 67 3.62 -9.64 -1.73
N LEU A 68 3.93 -10.23 -0.57
CA LEU A 68 4.61 -11.53 -0.50
C LEU A 68 3.76 -12.66 -1.11
N GLU A 69 2.46 -12.68 -0.84
CA GLU A 69 1.53 -13.66 -1.41
C GLU A 69 1.35 -13.47 -2.93
N ILE A 70 1.26 -12.24 -3.41
CA ILE A 70 1.27 -11.91 -4.84
C ILE A 70 2.55 -12.43 -5.50
N ALA A 71 3.72 -12.26 -4.86
CA ALA A 71 4.98 -12.78 -5.36
C ALA A 71 4.97 -14.31 -5.46
N ARG A 72 4.48 -14.99 -4.42
CA ARG A 72 4.31 -16.45 -4.41
C ARG A 72 3.39 -16.92 -5.54
N ALA A 73 2.26 -16.24 -5.72
CA ALA A 73 1.29 -16.53 -6.77
C ALA A 73 1.92 -16.39 -8.17
N PHE A 74 2.60 -15.28 -8.46
CA PHE A 74 3.25 -15.09 -9.76
C PHE A 74 4.36 -16.10 -10.05
N VAL A 75 5.14 -16.49 -9.03
CA VAL A 75 6.17 -17.53 -9.18
C VAL A 75 5.56 -18.91 -9.47
N SER A 76 4.35 -19.16 -8.98
CA SER A 76 3.64 -20.44 -9.18
C SER A 76 2.98 -20.59 -10.55
N LEU A 77 2.88 -19.51 -11.35
CA LEU A 77 2.26 -19.55 -12.66
C LEU A 77 3.08 -20.41 -13.64
N GLU A 78 2.40 -21.26 -14.41
CA GLU A 78 3.02 -22.02 -15.50
C GLU A 78 3.57 -21.07 -16.58
N THR A 79 2.79 -20.05 -16.92
CA THR A 79 3.20 -19.00 -17.86
C THR A 79 3.56 -17.73 -17.11
N LYS A 80 4.82 -17.31 -17.22
CA LYS A 80 5.28 -16.06 -16.62
C LYS A 80 4.63 -14.83 -17.29
N PRO A 81 4.37 -13.76 -16.53
CA PRO A 81 3.93 -12.48 -17.08
C PRO A 81 4.86 -11.98 -18.20
N ARG A 82 4.31 -11.26 -19.18
CA ARG A 82 5.10 -10.73 -20.30
C ARG A 82 6.11 -9.67 -19.85
N ARG A 83 5.66 -8.74 -18.99
CA ARG A 83 6.50 -7.72 -18.34
C ARG A 83 7.20 -8.28 -17.12
N SER A 84 8.32 -7.67 -16.73
CA SER A 84 8.90 -7.95 -15.41
C SER A 84 8.04 -7.37 -14.31
N ILE A 85 8.10 -7.99 -13.14
CA ILE A 85 7.44 -7.52 -11.92
C ILE A 85 8.51 -7.17 -10.90
N LEU A 86 8.36 -6.03 -10.24
CA LEU A 86 9.13 -5.65 -9.06
C LEU A 86 8.24 -5.74 -7.83
N PHE A 87 8.74 -6.38 -6.79
CA PHE A 87 8.17 -6.34 -5.46
C PHE A 87 9.07 -5.41 -4.63
N LEU A 88 8.54 -4.25 -4.30
CA LEU A 88 9.22 -3.22 -3.55
C LEU A 88 8.62 -3.14 -2.15
N ILE A 89 9.45 -3.34 -1.15
CA ILE A 89 9.08 -3.20 0.26
C ILE A 89 9.91 -2.03 0.80
N PRO A 90 9.37 -0.79 0.73
CA PRO A 90 10.07 0.40 1.19
C PRO A 90 10.06 0.48 2.72
N THR A 91 10.97 1.30 3.24
CA THR A 91 11.05 1.67 4.65
C THR A 91 10.84 3.16 4.82
N ALA A 92 10.55 3.60 6.05
CA ALA A 92 10.35 5.00 6.40
C ALA A 92 9.20 5.67 5.61
N GLU A 93 8.13 4.94 5.33
CA GLU A 93 6.88 5.47 4.79
C GLU A 93 6.24 6.43 5.81
N GLU A 94 6.14 5.98 7.07
CA GLU A 94 5.51 6.69 8.18
C GLU A 94 6.27 7.96 8.60
N TRP A 95 7.49 8.10 8.09
CA TRP A 95 8.37 9.25 8.27
C TRP A 95 8.41 10.17 7.05
N GLY A 96 7.48 9.99 6.10
CA GLY A 96 7.29 10.84 4.94
C GLY A 96 7.73 10.23 3.61
N LEU A 97 7.39 8.96 3.36
CA LEU A 97 7.63 8.25 2.09
C LEU A 97 9.13 8.13 1.72
N LEU A 98 10.03 8.14 2.71
CA LEU A 98 11.46 8.34 2.46
C LEU A 98 12.08 7.20 1.65
N GLY A 99 11.69 5.96 1.92
CA GLY A 99 12.18 4.80 1.19
C GLY A 99 11.69 4.75 -0.25
N SER A 100 10.39 4.93 -0.48
CA SER A 100 9.83 4.94 -1.83
C SER A 100 10.34 6.13 -2.65
N ASP A 101 10.48 7.32 -2.06
CA ASP A 101 11.12 8.47 -2.72
C ASP A 101 12.55 8.17 -3.12
N TYR A 102 13.35 7.63 -2.21
CA TYR A 102 14.72 7.26 -2.50
C TYR A 102 14.81 6.24 -3.66
N PHE A 103 13.92 5.24 -3.67
CA PHE A 103 13.91 4.23 -4.72
C PHE A 103 13.59 4.80 -6.10
N VAL A 104 12.54 5.63 -6.22
CA VAL A 104 12.16 6.17 -7.55
C VAL A 104 13.20 7.19 -8.04
N GLU A 105 13.94 7.84 -7.13
CA GLU A 105 15.07 8.71 -7.48
C GLU A 105 16.34 7.95 -7.87
N ASN A 106 16.57 6.77 -7.26
CA ASN A 106 17.76 5.97 -7.44
C ASN A 106 17.41 4.52 -7.78
N PRO A 107 16.64 4.27 -8.86
CA PRO A 107 16.14 2.93 -9.16
C PRO A 107 17.30 2.01 -9.56
N THR A 108 17.18 0.73 -9.21
CA THR A 108 18.15 -0.31 -9.58
C THR A 108 18.12 -0.69 -11.08
N MET A 109 17.29 0.01 -11.86
CA MET A 109 17.06 -0.14 -13.29
C MET A 109 16.80 1.26 -13.89
N PRO A 110 16.83 1.44 -15.23
CA PRO A 110 16.48 2.72 -15.83
C PRO A 110 15.10 3.19 -15.36
N GLY A 111 14.98 4.40 -14.82
CA GLY A 111 13.70 4.89 -14.28
C GLY A 111 12.55 4.88 -15.30
N SER A 112 12.86 5.11 -16.58
CA SER A 112 11.90 5.03 -17.69
C SER A 112 11.33 3.62 -17.94
N SER A 113 11.89 2.60 -17.29
CA SER A 113 11.41 1.23 -17.37
C SER A 113 10.29 0.90 -16.38
N LEU A 114 10.04 1.78 -15.40
CA LEU A 114 8.93 1.64 -14.46
C LEU A 114 7.65 2.13 -15.14
N VAL A 115 6.75 1.22 -15.48
CA VAL A 115 5.57 1.54 -16.33
C VAL A 115 4.26 1.62 -15.55
N ALA A 116 4.20 1.02 -14.37
CA ALA A 116 3.07 1.13 -13.45
C ALA A 116 3.50 0.77 -12.02
N SER A 117 2.79 1.28 -11.02
CA SER A 117 2.88 0.79 -9.65
C SER A 117 1.52 0.56 -8.99
N PHE A 118 1.49 -0.34 -8.01
CA PHE A 118 0.33 -0.71 -7.22
C PHE A 118 0.74 -0.72 -5.75
N SER A 119 0.24 0.23 -4.95
CA SER A 119 0.46 0.28 -3.51
C SER A 119 -0.66 -0.40 -2.74
N LEU A 120 -0.27 -1.19 -1.75
CA LEU A 120 -1.12 -1.89 -0.80
C LEU A 120 -0.71 -1.41 0.60
N ASP A 121 -1.54 -0.56 1.17
CA ASP A 121 -1.36 -0.02 2.51
C ASP A 121 -2.72 0.08 3.16
N MET A 122 -2.88 -0.62 4.29
CA MET A 122 -4.16 -0.84 4.97
C MET A 122 -5.27 -1.15 3.96
N PRO A 123 -5.28 -2.34 3.33
CA PRO A 123 -6.26 -2.71 2.31
C PRO A 123 -7.70 -2.76 2.83
N PHE A 124 -7.92 -2.63 4.14
CA PHE A 124 -9.21 -2.68 4.84
C PHE A 124 -10.01 -3.98 4.59
N LEU A 125 -9.49 -5.08 5.13
CA LEU A 125 -10.11 -6.42 5.05
C LEU A 125 -10.89 -6.74 6.34
N PHE A 126 -11.86 -5.91 6.73
CA PHE A 126 -12.68 -6.12 7.96
C PHE A 126 -14.09 -6.64 7.68
N HIS A 127 -14.42 -6.84 6.41
CA HIS A 127 -15.67 -7.40 5.94
C HIS A 127 -15.43 -8.03 4.55
N PRO A 128 -16.37 -8.83 4.04
CA PRO A 128 -16.20 -9.45 2.73
C PRO A 128 -15.96 -8.38 1.66
N LEU A 129 -14.96 -8.61 0.81
CA LEU A 129 -14.63 -7.70 -0.28
C LEU A 129 -15.74 -7.74 -1.34
N ARG A 130 -16.52 -6.66 -1.44
CA ARG A 130 -17.59 -6.49 -2.45
C ARG A 130 -17.27 -5.41 -3.45
N ASP A 131 -16.57 -4.37 -3.00
CA ASP A 131 -16.14 -3.26 -3.81
C ASP A 131 -14.68 -2.88 -3.50
N ILE A 132 -14.05 -2.22 -4.46
CA ILE A 132 -12.73 -1.60 -4.29
C ILE A 132 -12.79 -0.11 -4.61
N VAL A 133 -11.86 0.63 -4.03
CA VAL A 133 -11.55 2.01 -4.40
C VAL A 133 -10.12 2.03 -4.98
N PRO A 134 -9.98 2.03 -6.32
CA PRO A 134 -8.69 1.98 -6.99
C PRO A 134 -8.18 3.39 -7.28
N TYR A 135 -7.77 4.12 -6.23
CA TYR A 135 -7.31 5.50 -6.34
C TYR A 135 -6.22 5.65 -7.40
N GLY A 136 -6.39 6.58 -8.34
CA GLY A 136 -5.46 6.85 -9.44
C GLY A 136 -5.85 6.19 -10.78
N ALA A 137 -6.83 5.29 -10.77
CA ALA A 137 -7.37 4.67 -11.98
C ALA A 137 -8.01 5.70 -12.93
N GLU A 138 -8.66 6.71 -12.37
CA GLU A 138 -9.28 7.85 -13.06
C GLU A 138 -8.25 8.84 -13.64
N HIS A 139 -7.01 8.80 -13.15
CA HIS A 139 -5.92 9.69 -13.56
C HIS A 139 -4.94 9.03 -14.54
N SER A 140 -5.19 7.80 -14.96
CA SER A 140 -4.24 7.04 -15.77
C SER A 140 -4.89 6.04 -16.72
N THR A 141 -4.07 5.46 -17.60
CA THR A 141 -4.50 4.36 -18.49
C THR A 141 -4.78 3.05 -17.75
N LEU A 142 -4.53 2.99 -16.43
CA LEU A 142 -4.79 1.81 -15.61
C LEU A 142 -6.29 1.59 -15.32
N GLY A 143 -7.15 2.58 -15.56
CA GLY A 143 -8.60 2.43 -15.36
C GLY A 143 -9.24 1.32 -16.18
N SER A 144 -8.77 1.05 -17.40
CA SER A 144 -9.29 -0.07 -18.21
C SER A 144 -8.88 -1.44 -17.66
N PRO A 145 -7.59 -1.70 -17.35
CA PRO A 145 -7.18 -2.90 -16.61
C PRO A 145 -7.92 -3.11 -15.29
N VAL A 146 -8.13 -2.05 -14.50
CA VAL A 146 -8.86 -2.10 -13.23
C VAL A 146 -10.30 -2.57 -13.43
N ARG A 147 -11.01 -2.00 -14.41
CA ARG A 147 -12.38 -2.45 -14.76
C ARG A 147 -12.40 -3.92 -15.15
N ALA A 148 -11.49 -4.34 -16.04
CA ALA A 148 -11.42 -5.74 -16.47
C ALA A 148 -11.14 -6.70 -15.31
N ALA A 149 -10.24 -6.33 -14.38
CA ALA A 149 -9.94 -7.13 -13.19
C ALA A 149 -11.13 -7.18 -12.22
N SER A 150 -11.81 -6.06 -12.01
CA SER A 150 -12.97 -5.97 -11.12
C SER A 150 -14.14 -6.79 -11.66
N GLU A 151 -14.44 -6.69 -12.96
CA GLU A 151 -15.45 -7.50 -13.64
C GLU A 151 -15.14 -9.00 -13.54
N HIS A 152 -13.87 -9.39 -13.72
CA HIS A 152 -13.44 -10.79 -13.60
C HIS A 152 -13.66 -11.34 -12.19
N LEU A 153 -13.42 -10.52 -11.17
CA LEU A 153 -13.57 -10.90 -9.75
C LEU A 153 -15.00 -10.71 -9.23
N GLY A 154 -15.91 -10.12 -10.03
CA GLY A 154 -17.25 -9.78 -9.58
C GLY A 154 -17.28 -8.68 -8.50
N LEU A 155 -16.27 -7.81 -8.48
CA LEU A 155 -16.14 -6.69 -7.56
C LEU A 155 -16.69 -5.42 -8.18
N ALA A 156 -17.43 -4.63 -7.38
CA ALA A 156 -17.78 -3.27 -7.76
C ALA A 156 -16.57 -2.33 -7.65
N ILE A 157 -16.61 -1.23 -8.40
CA ILE A 157 -15.68 -0.12 -8.22
C ILE A 157 -16.48 1.01 -7.57
N GLY A 158 -16.24 1.24 -6.29
CA GLY A 158 -16.88 2.29 -5.51
C GLY A 158 -16.26 3.68 -5.77
N PRO A 159 -17.01 4.77 -5.55
CA PRO A 159 -16.41 6.10 -5.45
C PRO A 159 -15.53 6.18 -4.20
N ASP A 160 -14.67 7.21 -4.11
CA ASP A 160 -13.96 7.52 -2.87
C ASP A 160 -14.98 7.84 -1.75
N PRO A 161 -15.06 7.02 -0.68
CA PRO A 161 -16.05 7.21 0.36
C PRO A 161 -15.68 8.31 1.36
N ILE A 162 -14.42 8.76 1.36
CA ILE A 162 -13.87 9.75 2.32
C ILE A 162 -12.97 10.79 1.60
N PRO A 163 -13.50 11.52 0.60
CA PRO A 163 -12.71 12.43 -0.25
C PRO A 163 -12.02 13.56 0.52
N GLU A 164 -12.56 13.97 1.67
CA GLU A 164 -11.95 14.96 2.55
C GLU A 164 -10.60 14.51 3.15
N GLN A 165 -10.32 13.19 3.14
CA GLN A 165 -9.05 12.63 3.62
C GLN A 165 -7.94 12.67 2.58
N VAL A 166 -8.28 12.94 1.30
CA VAL A 166 -7.33 13.06 0.18
C VAL A 166 -6.38 11.85 0.10
N LEU A 167 -6.93 10.64 0.19
CA LEU A 167 -6.14 9.40 0.34
C LEU A 167 -5.18 9.13 -0.81
N PHE A 168 -5.47 9.63 -2.02
CA PHE A 168 -4.63 9.42 -3.20
C PHE A 168 -3.19 9.94 -3.06
N ILE A 169 -2.85 10.79 -2.10
CA ILE A 169 -1.48 11.32 -1.93
C ILE A 169 -0.77 10.82 -0.67
N ARG A 170 -1.34 9.83 0.03
CA ARG A 170 -0.98 9.48 1.42
C ARG A 170 -0.23 8.16 1.58
N SER A 171 0.36 7.62 0.52
CA SER A 171 1.13 6.37 0.59
C SER A 171 2.18 6.30 -0.53
N ASP A 172 2.99 5.23 -0.54
CA ASP A 172 4.19 5.07 -1.36
C ASP A 172 3.98 5.21 -2.88
N HIS A 173 2.79 4.90 -3.39
CA HIS A 173 2.48 5.09 -4.82
C HIS A 173 2.64 6.56 -5.23
N PHE A 174 2.46 7.50 -4.30
CA PHE A 174 2.57 8.92 -4.61
C PHE A 174 4.00 9.33 -5.01
N SER A 175 5.03 8.64 -4.50
CA SER A 175 6.42 8.82 -4.96
C SER A 175 6.59 8.51 -6.45
N PHE A 176 5.84 7.51 -6.96
CA PHE A 176 5.80 7.14 -8.37
C PHE A 176 4.97 8.14 -9.19
N VAL A 177 3.82 8.57 -8.66
CA VAL A 177 2.97 9.61 -9.29
C VAL A 177 3.76 10.90 -9.52
N ARG A 178 4.55 11.36 -8.54
CA ARG A 178 5.41 12.56 -8.65
C ARG A 178 6.44 12.47 -9.78
N ARG A 179 6.74 11.26 -10.24
CA ARG A 179 7.70 10.97 -11.31
C ARG A 179 7.01 10.63 -12.63
N GLY A 180 5.69 10.81 -12.71
CA GLY A 180 4.89 10.59 -13.91
C GLY A 180 4.57 9.12 -14.20
N ILE A 181 4.79 8.23 -13.23
CA ILE A 181 4.52 6.79 -13.38
C ILE A 181 3.05 6.54 -12.99
N PRO A 182 2.23 5.96 -13.88
CA PRO A 182 0.87 5.54 -13.56
C PRO A 182 0.84 4.65 -12.32
N SER A 183 0.07 5.04 -11.30
CA SER A 183 0.10 4.34 -10.02
C SER A 183 -1.29 4.18 -9.45
N LEU A 184 -1.57 3.05 -8.81
CA LEU A 184 -2.79 2.81 -8.07
C LEU A 184 -2.50 2.68 -6.58
N PHE A 185 -3.41 3.20 -5.77
CA PHE A 185 -3.53 2.83 -4.37
C PHE A 185 -4.85 2.09 -4.21
N ILE A 186 -4.78 0.79 -3.92
CA ILE A 186 -5.96 -0.07 -3.94
C ILE A 186 -6.38 -0.34 -2.50
N LYS A 187 -7.60 0.07 -2.17
CA LYS A 187 -8.27 -0.26 -0.90
C LYS A 187 -9.59 -0.97 -1.15
N SER A 188 -10.07 -1.73 -0.17
CA SER A 188 -11.48 -2.10 -0.10
C SER A 188 -12.34 -0.84 -0.05
N GLY A 189 -13.49 -0.90 -0.70
CA GLY A 189 -14.56 0.04 -0.44
C GLY A 189 -15.35 -0.34 0.83
N PHE A 190 -16.51 0.30 1.01
CA PHE A 190 -17.30 0.21 2.25
C PHE A 190 -18.51 -0.71 2.11
N GLU A 191 -18.69 -1.41 0.99
CA GLU A 191 -19.79 -2.35 0.83
C GLU A 191 -19.54 -3.64 1.62
N THR A 192 -20.31 -3.85 2.68
CA THR A 192 -20.18 -5.03 3.56
C THR A 192 -20.97 -6.24 3.05
N GLY A 193 -21.99 -6.01 2.20
CA GLY A 193 -22.97 -7.03 1.81
C GLY A 193 -23.91 -7.47 2.94
N ASN A 194 -23.79 -6.89 4.14
CA ASN A 194 -24.69 -7.12 5.28
C ASN A 194 -25.39 -5.80 5.64
N PRO A 195 -26.72 -5.71 5.50
CA PRO A 195 -27.46 -4.47 5.78
C PRO A 195 -27.38 -4.01 7.25
N ASP A 196 -26.97 -4.88 8.17
CA ASP A 196 -26.81 -4.55 9.59
C ASP A 196 -25.40 -4.00 9.91
N LEU A 197 -24.47 -4.01 8.94
CA LEU A 197 -23.10 -3.51 9.10
C LEU A 197 -22.86 -2.25 8.26
N ASP A 198 -22.29 -1.23 8.89
CA ASP A 198 -21.84 0.01 8.24
C ASP A 198 -20.31 -0.02 8.06
N GLY A 199 -19.86 -0.22 6.82
CA GLY A 199 -18.43 -0.27 6.48
C GLY A 199 -17.71 1.05 6.77
N GLY A 200 -18.39 2.19 6.65
CA GLY A 200 -17.83 3.50 7.00
C GLY A 200 -17.66 3.66 8.50
N ALA A 201 -18.62 3.17 9.31
CA ALA A 201 -18.48 3.15 10.76
C ALA A 201 -17.35 2.21 11.21
N ILE A 202 -17.17 1.05 10.56
CA ILE A 202 -16.05 0.13 10.82
C ILE A 202 -14.71 0.81 10.51
N ASN A 203 -14.59 1.44 9.33
CA ASN A 203 -13.39 2.18 8.93
C ASN A 203 -13.06 3.30 9.93
N THR A 204 -14.08 4.07 10.32
CA THR A 204 -13.96 5.16 11.30
C THR A 204 -13.50 4.64 12.66
N ALA A 205 -14.08 3.53 13.13
CA ALA A 205 -13.71 2.92 14.40
C ALA A 205 -12.25 2.44 14.39
N PHE A 206 -11.78 1.81 13.31
CA PHE A 206 -10.36 1.45 13.16
C PHE A 206 -9.46 2.69 13.24
N ARG A 207 -9.77 3.74 12.47
CA ARG A 207 -8.96 4.97 12.41
C ARG A 207 -8.90 5.73 13.73
N GLN A 208 -9.95 5.67 14.53
CA GLN A 208 -10.03 6.40 15.80
C GLN A 208 -9.35 5.66 16.95
N ASN A 209 -9.39 4.32 16.94
CA ASN A 209 -9.03 3.53 18.11
C ASN A 209 -7.79 2.66 17.92
N LEU A 210 -7.42 2.31 16.68
CA LEU A 210 -6.39 1.30 16.39
C LEU A 210 -5.26 1.86 15.52
N TYR A 211 -5.60 2.61 14.47
CA TYR A 211 -4.64 3.23 13.55
C TYR A 211 -3.62 4.11 14.28
N HIS A 212 -2.33 3.87 14.03
CA HIS A 212 -1.22 4.62 14.65
C HIS A 212 -1.25 4.55 16.17
N THR A 213 -1.59 3.39 16.72
CA THR A 213 -1.57 3.10 18.15
C THR A 213 -0.90 1.76 18.44
N PRO A 214 -0.56 1.45 19.70
CA PRO A 214 -0.15 0.12 20.12
C PRO A 214 -1.20 -0.99 19.94
N PHE A 215 -2.44 -0.65 19.52
CA PHE A 215 -3.54 -1.61 19.40
C PHE A 215 -3.75 -2.14 17.98
N ASP A 216 -2.96 -1.68 17.00
CA ASP A 216 -2.95 -2.26 15.65
C ASP A 216 -2.28 -3.66 15.65
N GLU A 217 -3.03 -4.65 16.12
CA GLU A 217 -2.58 -6.02 16.42
C GLU A 217 -3.16 -7.08 15.47
N VAL A 218 -2.54 -8.27 15.41
CA VAL A 218 -2.96 -9.33 14.47
C VAL A 218 -4.29 -9.99 14.80
N ASP A 219 -4.78 -9.85 16.03
CA ASP A 219 -6.05 -10.40 16.51
C ASP A 219 -7.24 -9.46 16.29
N GLN A 220 -7.00 -8.31 15.64
CA GLN A 220 -8.06 -7.50 15.05
C GLN A 220 -8.86 -8.36 14.06
N GLY A 221 -10.16 -8.09 13.93
CA GLY A 221 -11.11 -8.93 13.17
C GLY A 221 -10.94 -8.91 11.66
N PHE A 222 -9.75 -9.29 11.16
CA PHE A 222 -9.46 -9.50 9.76
C PHE A 222 -10.37 -10.58 9.17
N ASP A 223 -10.99 -10.26 8.04
CA ASP A 223 -11.73 -11.17 7.19
C ASP A 223 -10.78 -11.67 6.09
N PHE A 224 -10.02 -12.73 6.41
CA PHE A 224 -9.05 -13.36 5.52
C PHE A 224 -9.68 -14.21 4.41
#